data_AF-A0A426GBY7-F1
#
_entry.id   AF-A0A426GBY7-F1
#
_cell.length_a   1.000
_cell.length_b   1.000
_cell.length_c   1.000
_cell.angle_alpha   90.00
_cell.angle_beta   90.00
_cell.angle_gamma   90.00
#
_symmetry.space_group_name_H-M   'P 1'
#
loop_
_entity.id
_entity.type
_entity.pdbx_description
1 polymer ?
#
loop_
_entity_poly.entity_id
_entity_poly.type
_entity_poly.pdbx_seq_one_letter_code
_entity_poly.pdbx_strand_id
1 'polypeptide(L)'
;MSAARNDVLSEVLTLIRLRGELVYTAILGAPWGLRFQAGPAHFHFVESGEMWITPTGEGPILTREGDLVLLPQGTGHVMTDALGSPVESIETAAA
;
A
#
# COMPACT_ATOMS: atom_id res chain seq x y z
N MET A 1 2.19 26.16 8.08
CA MET A 1 3.43 25.60 8.67
C MET A 1 3.23 25.47 10.17
N SER A 2 2.61 24.38 10.62
CA SER A 2 2.37 24.11 12.04
C SER A 2 3.43 23.15 12.58
N ALA A 3 3.80 23.41 13.84
CA ALA A 3 5.00 23.00 14.55
C ALA A 3 5.26 21.49 14.67
N ALA A 4 6.55 21.19 14.83
CA ALA A 4 7.15 19.95 15.32
C ALA A 4 6.37 19.30 16.48
N ARG A 5 5.49 18.37 16.14
CA ARG A 5 5.17 17.21 16.95
C ARG A 5 5.90 16.06 16.29
N ASN A 6 6.62 15.25 17.06
CA ASN A 6 7.40 14.12 16.57
C ASN A 6 6.64 13.40 15.46
N ASP A 7 7.13 13.47 14.24
CA ASP A 7 6.58 12.69 13.15
C ASP A 7 7.09 11.26 13.36
N VAL A 8 6.38 10.55 14.24
CA VAL A 8 6.69 9.17 14.65
C VAL A 8 6.73 8.27 13.42
N LEU A 9 5.89 8.54 12.42
CA LEU A 9 5.93 7.82 11.17
C LEU A 9 7.25 8.09 10.43
N SER A 10 7.67 9.35 10.28
CA SER A 10 8.99 9.68 9.73
C SER A 10 10.15 9.06 10.52
N GLU A 11 10.07 8.99 11.85
CA GLU A 11 11.07 8.31 12.68
C GLU A 11 11.11 6.80 12.40
N VAL A 12 9.96 6.13 12.35
CA VAL A 12 9.86 4.69 12.02
C VAL A 12 10.40 4.42 10.62
N LEU A 13 10.00 5.22 9.62
CA LEU A 13 10.48 5.11 8.24
C LEU A 13 12.01 5.31 8.15
N THR A 14 12.54 6.25 8.92
CA THR A 14 13.99 6.49 9.03
C THR A 14 14.71 5.29 9.66
N LEU A 15 14.14 4.70 10.73
CA LEU A 15 14.70 3.53 11.41
C LEU A 15 14.78 2.30 10.51
N ILE A 16 13.74 2.05 9.71
CA ILE A 16 13.74 0.94 8.74
C ILE A 16 14.53 1.25 7.46
N ARG A 17 15.15 2.43 7.37
CA ARG A 17 15.90 2.93 6.21
C ARG A 17 15.11 2.86 4.90
N LEU A 18 13.78 3.03 4.97
CA LEU A 18 12.96 3.06 3.78
C LEU A 18 13.25 4.37 3.03
N ARG A 19 13.85 4.25 1.85
CA ARG A 19 14.05 5.37 0.93
C ARG A 19 13.06 5.19 -0.22
N GLY A 20 11.93 5.89 -0.15
CA GLY A 20 10.95 5.90 -1.22
C GLY A 20 11.30 6.93 -2.28
N GLU A 21 11.19 6.58 -3.55
CA GLU A 21 11.22 7.54 -4.67
C GLU A 21 9.81 8.03 -5.04
N LEU A 22 8.77 7.31 -4.61
CA LEU A 22 7.38 7.57 -4.95
C LEU A 22 6.49 7.52 -3.70
N VAL A 23 5.68 8.57 -3.52
CA VAL A 23 4.62 8.64 -2.50
C VAL A 23 3.34 9.03 -3.21
N TYR A 24 2.25 8.32 -2.95
CA TYR A 24 0.95 8.60 -3.53
C TYR A 24 -0.17 8.33 -2.52
N THR A 25 -1.30 9.00 -2.73
CA THR A 25 -2.57 8.73 -2.07
C THR A 25 -3.59 8.49 -3.17
N ALA A 26 -4.43 7.47 -3.04
CA ALA A 26 -5.45 7.13 -4.02
C ALA A 26 -6.81 7.00 -3.34
N ILE A 27 -7.84 7.61 -3.94
CA ILE A 27 -9.24 7.39 -3.59
C ILE A 27 -9.83 6.51 -4.67
N LEU A 28 -10.23 5.29 -4.30
CA LEU A 28 -10.64 4.25 -5.25
C LEU A 28 -12.13 3.94 -5.07
N GLY A 29 -12.90 4.11 -6.14
CA GLY A 29 -14.32 3.74 -6.17
C GLY A 29 -14.49 2.27 -6.55
N ALA A 30 -15.28 1.53 -5.79
CA ALA A 30 -15.54 0.11 -6.07
C ALA A 30 -16.31 -0.08 -7.41
N PRO A 31 -16.08 -1.20 -8.12
CA PRO A 31 -15.11 -2.25 -7.81
C PRO A 31 -13.70 -1.87 -8.28
N TRP A 32 -12.67 -2.25 -7.53
CA TRP A 32 -11.29 -1.96 -7.92
C TRP A 32 -10.29 -3.04 -7.50
N GLY A 33 -9.24 -3.18 -8.29
CA GLY A 33 -8.13 -4.07 -7.99
C GLY A 33 -6.86 -3.61 -8.68
N LEU A 34 -5.77 -3.54 -7.93
CA LEU A 34 -4.49 -3.02 -8.39
C LEU A 34 -3.41 -4.08 -8.21
N ARG A 35 -2.67 -4.35 -9.28
CA ARG A 35 -1.53 -5.26 -9.30
C ARG A 35 -0.24 -4.47 -9.31
N PHE A 36 0.60 -4.78 -8.35
CA PHE A 36 1.97 -4.28 -8.24
C PHE A 36 2.92 -5.39 -8.68
N GLN A 37 3.77 -5.09 -9.66
CA GLN A 37 4.82 -6.02 -10.08
C GLN A 37 5.90 -6.13 -9.00
N ALA A 38 6.74 -7.17 -9.12
CA ALA A 38 7.93 -7.26 -8.28
C ALA A 38 8.86 -6.08 -8.57
N GLY A 39 9.47 -5.51 -7.52
CA GLY A 39 10.21 -4.27 -7.62
C GLY A 39 10.61 -3.71 -6.25
N PRO A 40 10.47 -2.39 -6.03
CA PRO A 40 10.82 -1.75 -4.76
C PRO A 40 10.00 -2.27 -3.57
N ALA A 41 10.50 -2.00 -2.36
CA ALA A 41 9.74 -2.19 -1.14
C ALA A 41 8.50 -1.29 -1.14
N HIS A 42 7.37 -1.83 -0.69
CA HIS A 42 6.12 -1.07 -0.55
C HIS A 42 5.77 -0.85 0.91
N PHE A 43 5.24 0.34 1.16
CA PHE A 43 4.67 0.73 2.43
C PHE A 43 3.28 1.29 2.14
N HIS A 44 2.25 0.64 2.67
CA HIS A 44 0.86 1.05 2.51
C HIS A 44 0.27 1.41 3.85
N PHE A 45 -0.43 2.54 3.90
CA PHE A 45 -1.20 2.96 5.05
C PHE A 45 -2.65 3.12 4.64
N VAL A 46 -3.56 2.47 5.35
CA VAL A 46 -4.99 2.56 5.07
C VAL A 46 -5.55 3.79 5.77
N GLU A 47 -5.70 4.88 5.04
CA GLU A 47 -6.22 6.13 5.59
C GLU A 47 -7.71 6.03 5.96
N SER A 48 -8.51 5.32 5.16
CA SER A 48 -9.90 5.02 5.48
C SER A 48 -10.42 3.81 4.68
N GLY A 49 -11.45 3.15 5.22
CA GLY A 49 -12.08 1.99 4.61
C GLY A 49 -11.38 0.67 4.93
N GLU A 50 -11.57 -0.33 4.07
CA GLU A 50 -10.89 -1.62 4.16
C GLU A 50 -10.53 -2.13 2.77
N MET A 51 -9.48 -2.94 2.71
CA MET A 51 -9.04 -3.59 1.48
C MET A 51 -8.37 -4.93 1.79
N TRP A 52 -8.35 -5.79 0.79
CA TRP A 52 -7.54 -7.00 0.81
C TRP A 52 -6.19 -6.71 0.18
N ILE A 53 -5.11 -7.14 0.84
CA ILE A 53 -3.78 -7.24 0.24
C ILE A 53 -3.38 -8.71 0.12
N THR A 54 -2.95 -9.12 -1.05
CA THR A 54 -2.51 -10.48 -1.35
C THR A 54 -1.05 -10.43 -1.82
N PRO A 55 -0.08 -10.65 -0.92
CA PRO A 55 1.32 -10.79 -1.30
C PRO A 55 1.53 -12.00 -2.20
N THR A 56 2.51 -11.92 -3.12
CA THR A 56 2.85 -13.06 -3.99
C THR A 56 3.25 -14.28 -3.15
N GLY A 57 2.50 -15.38 -3.30
CA GLY A 57 2.79 -16.65 -2.61
C GLY A 57 2.15 -16.79 -1.22
N GLU A 58 1.41 -15.79 -0.76
CA GLU A 58 0.71 -15.79 0.52
C GLU A 58 -0.80 -15.66 0.34
N GLY A 59 -1.55 -15.90 1.43
CA GLY A 59 -2.99 -15.71 1.46
C GLY A 59 -3.40 -14.23 1.52
N PRO A 60 -4.66 -13.91 1.17
CA PRO A 60 -5.16 -12.55 1.28
C PRO A 60 -5.30 -12.14 2.75
N ILE A 61 -4.87 -10.91 3.04
CA ILE A 61 -4.93 -10.29 4.37
C ILE A 61 -5.90 -9.12 4.29
N LEU A 62 -6.91 -9.13 5.15
CA LEU A 62 -7.82 -7.99 5.29
C LEU A 62 -7.14 -6.90 6.10
N THR A 63 -7.13 -5.70 5.56
CA THR A 63 -6.53 -4.51 6.17
C THR A 63 -7.59 -3.43 6.27
N ARG A 64 -7.57 -2.67 7.36
CA ARG A 64 -8.58 -1.69 7.73
C ARG A 64 -7.96 -0.34 8.01
N GLU A 65 -8.79 0.67 8.10
CA GLU A 65 -8.41 2.01 8.55
C GLU A 65 -7.45 1.98 9.74
N GLY A 66 -6.31 2.66 9.58
CA GLY A 66 -5.23 2.73 10.55
C GLY A 66 -4.18 1.62 10.42
N ASP A 67 -4.45 0.56 9.65
CA ASP A 67 -3.47 -0.50 9.41
C ASP A 67 -2.34 -0.03 8.50
N LEU A 68 -1.16 -0.61 8.75
CA LEU A 68 0.07 -0.34 8.05
C LEU A 68 0.66 -1.65 7.55
N VAL A 69 0.90 -1.74 6.25
CA VAL A 69 1.47 -2.91 5.61
C VAL A 69 2.85 -2.57 5.05
N LEU A 70 3.85 -3.33 5.49
CA LEU A 70 5.22 -3.23 4.99
C LEU A 70 5.56 -4.49 4.20
N LEU A 71 5.89 -4.32 2.92
CA LEU A 71 6.34 -5.37 2.01
C LEU A 71 7.80 -5.10 1.61
N PRO A 72 8.78 -5.48 2.45
CA PRO A 72 10.16 -5.02 2.32
C PRO A 72 10.92 -5.68 1.15
N GLN A 73 10.50 -6.87 0.73
CA GLN A 73 11.15 -7.61 -0.36
C GLN A 73 10.63 -7.23 -1.75
N GLY A 74 9.53 -6.47 -1.84
CA GLY A 74 8.98 -6.04 -3.13
C GLY A 74 8.66 -7.20 -4.07
N THR A 75 8.17 -8.34 -3.57
CA THR A 75 7.86 -9.55 -4.39
C THR A 75 6.61 -9.39 -5.27
N GLY A 76 6.04 -8.20 -5.34
CA GLY A 76 4.75 -7.94 -5.96
C GLY A 76 3.59 -8.33 -5.04
N HIS A 77 2.42 -7.74 -5.31
CA HIS A 77 1.20 -7.99 -4.54
C HIS A 77 -0.02 -7.47 -5.31
N VAL A 78 -1.20 -7.90 -4.88
CA VAL A 78 -2.48 -7.41 -5.38
C VAL A 78 -3.25 -6.75 -4.23
N MET A 79 -3.83 -5.59 -4.48
CA MET A 79 -4.77 -4.91 -3.58
C MET A 79 -6.16 -4.91 -4.22
N THR A 80 -7.22 -5.19 -3.47
CA THR A 80 -8.61 -5.21 -3.98
C THR A 80 -9.61 -4.73 -2.93
N ASP A 81 -10.71 -4.10 -3.35
CA ASP A 81 -11.82 -3.79 -2.46
C ASP A 81 -12.52 -5.05 -1.94
N ALA A 82 -12.67 -6.05 -2.80
CA ALA A 82 -13.26 -7.34 -2.47
C ALA A 82 -12.51 -8.49 -3.14
N LEU A 83 -12.50 -9.66 -2.49
CA LEU A 83 -11.95 -10.87 -3.10
C LEU A 83 -12.71 -11.19 -4.39
N GLY A 84 -12.00 -11.19 -5.52
CA GLY A 84 -12.57 -11.44 -6.84
C GLY A 84 -12.89 -10.18 -7.65
N SER A 85 -12.65 -8.98 -7.12
CA SER A 85 -12.73 -7.74 -7.91
C SER A 85 -11.78 -7.79 -9.12
N PRO A 86 -12.13 -7.14 -10.24
CA PRO A 86 -11.27 -7.05 -11.41
C PRO A 86 -9.95 -6.36 -11.04
N VAL A 87 -8.84 -6.87 -11.57
CA VAL A 87 -7.50 -6.39 -11.25
C VAL A 87 -6.81 -5.85 -12.49
N GLU A 88 -6.35 -4.62 -12.43
CA GLU A 88 -5.51 -3.98 -13.43
C GLU A 88 -4.10 -3.66 -12.88
N SER A 89 -3.17 -3.25 -13.75
CA SER A 89 -1.82 -2.88 -13.32
C SER A 89 -1.80 -1.45 -12.77
N ILE A 90 -1.07 -1.24 -11.67
CA ILE A 90 -0.96 0.10 -11.06
C ILE A 90 -0.36 1.12 -12.03
N GLU A 91 0.55 0.70 -12.91
CA GLU A 91 1.16 1.56 -13.92
C GLU A 91 0.15 2.06 -14.94
N THR A 92 -0.92 1.30 -15.19
CA THR A 92 -2.02 1.70 -16.08
C THR A 92 -2.99 2.62 -15.35
N ALA A 93 -3.29 2.33 -14.08
CA ALA A 93 -4.21 3.12 -13.26
C ALA A 93 -3.63 4.48 -12.82
N ALA A 94 -2.29 4.59 -12.74
CA ALA A 94 -1.58 5.79 -12.35
C ALA A 94 -1.14 6.69 -13.53
N ALA A 95 -1.41 6.27 -14.77
CA ALA A 95 -1.12 7.04 -15.99
C ALA A 95 -2.26 8.02 -16.31
#